data_AF-A0AAD7JVA4-F1
#
_entry.id   AF-A0AAD7JVA4-F1
#
_cell.length_a   1.000
_cell.length_b   1.000
_cell.length_c   1.000
_cell.angle_alpha   90.00
_cell.angle_beta   90.00
_cell.angle_gamma   90.00
#
_symmetry.space_group_name_H-M   'P 1'
#
loop_
_entity.id
_entity.type
_entity.pdbx_description
1 polymer ?
#
loop_
_entity_poly.entity_id
_entity_poly.type
_entity_poly.pdbx_seq_one_letter_code
_entity_poly.pdbx_strand_id
1 'polypeptide(L)'
;RGRKVRCDGARPACRRCSDMGRAEDCEYTDSRGQTESQHLEASIARLEARIRQLGGTLPTSPEVIIHEPRLEGQPLGSSFSSWSSRKRDRPQQSYLQIMLSENWWQTPVPPQNVAKILFEVFARHASQFGFFLNGPRIVRSVFSPDSHCPISPSLLNLILLFGIHLSGSPTLQARESVFFGRALQSTAPLQPYQMIQNIQSEALLAQYFLRQGRFLEAMHRINTAASLSIGCSLHRLQYPHTERKAYALPSTRDAIEQGERVNESTPSSSLCILRVNMFWSILASHKIFSVIMQWPSSVSDILDEQIDIPWPLDMEVYESGIVPINPQRLWTMKAFIDDPMSSNVEGANSCLAQYAKAASLFERASHIGGHRISTS
;
A
#
# COMPACT_ATOMS: atom_id res chain seq x y z
N ARG A 1 -51.81 -21.97 9.23
CA ARG A 1 -51.44 -23.23 9.94
C ARG A 1 -51.13 -22.98 11.43
N GLY A 2 -52.01 -22.27 12.16
CA GLY A 2 -51.72 -21.77 13.52
C GLY A 2 -52.09 -22.70 14.69
N ARG A 3 -52.59 -23.92 14.43
CA ARG A 3 -52.94 -24.89 15.48
C ARG A 3 -52.30 -26.24 15.17
N LYS A 4 -51.76 -26.91 16.19
CA LYS A 4 -51.18 -28.27 16.10
C LYS A 4 -52.28 -29.33 15.97
N VAL A 5 -53.10 -29.24 14.94
CA VAL A 5 -54.16 -30.22 14.63
C VAL A 5 -54.01 -30.67 13.18
N ARG A 6 -54.35 -31.93 12.92
CA ARG A 6 -54.25 -32.55 11.60
C ARG A 6 -55.27 -31.90 10.65
N CYS A 7 -54.79 -31.32 9.55
CA CYS A 7 -55.59 -30.72 8.48
C CYS A 7 -55.67 -31.72 7.31
N ASP A 8 -56.88 -31.94 6.78
CA ASP A 8 -57.18 -32.88 5.68
C ASP A 8 -56.97 -32.27 4.29
N GLY A 9 -56.78 -30.95 4.19
CA GLY A 9 -56.38 -30.30 2.93
C GLY A 9 -57.47 -30.17 1.87
N ALA A 10 -58.73 -30.51 2.16
CA ALA A 10 -59.85 -30.33 1.24
C ALA A 10 -60.09 -28.85 0.91
N ARG A 11 -60.38 -28.53 -0.36
CA ARG A 11 -60.70 -27.16 -0.84
C ARG A 11 -62.21 -27.04 -1.10
N PRO A 12 -62.86 -25.88 -0.84
CA PRO A 12 -62.28 -24.56 -0.52
C PRO A 12 -61.90 -24.35 0.95
N ALA A 13 -62.43 -25.13 1.88
CA ALA A 13 -62.03 -25.14 3.30
C ALA A 13 -61.89 -26.58 3.80
N CYS A 14 -60.94 -26.84 4.70
CA CYS A 14 -60.74 -28.18 5.24
C CYS A 14 -61.97 -28.61 6.05
N ARG A 15 -62.27 -29.92 6.12
CA ARG A 15 -63.51 -30.41 6.77
C ARG A 15 -63.62 -29.91 8.20
N ARG A 16 -62.51 -29.92 8.93
CA ARG A 16 -62.51 -29.55 10.34
C ARG A 16 -62.73 -28.04 10.58
N CYS A 17 -62.30 -27.18 9.67
CA CYS A 17 -62.63 -25.75 9.74
C CYS A 17 -64.09 -25.50 9.36
N SER A 18 -64.64 -26.30 8.44
CA SER A 18 -66.05 -26.25 8.06
C SER A 18 -66.97 -26.71 9.19
N ASP A 19 -66.66 -27.84 9.83
CA ASP A 19 -67.45 -28.41 10.93
C ASP A 19 -67.49 -27.49 12.16
N MET A 20 -66.46 -26.67 12.37
CA MET A 20 -66.42 -25.68 13.46
C MET A 20 -67.01 -24.32 13.08
N GLY A 21 -67.68 -24.22 11.93
CA GLY A 21 -68.34 -23.00 11.47
C GLY A 21 -67.39 -21.86 11.13
N ARG A 22 -66.12 -22.17 10.80
CA ARG A 22 -65.08 -21.19 10.44
C ARG A 22 -64.43 -21.53 9.11
N ALA A 23 -65.26 -21.89 8.13
CA ALA A 23 -64.79 -22.18 6.78
C ALA A 23 -64.12 -20.97 6.13
N GLU A 24 -64.57 -19.77 6.47
CA GLU A 24 -64.07 -18.49 5.95
C GLU A 24 -62.66 -18.11 6.45
N ASP A 25 -62.26 -18.57 7.64
CA ASP A 25 -60.91 -18.35 8.20
C ASP A 25 -59.87 -19.37 7.66
N CYS A 26 -60.30 -20.35 6.84
CA CYS A 26 -59.44 -21.41 6.33
C CYS A 26 -58.66 -20.95 5.09
N GLU A 27 -57.65 -20.09 5.30
CA GLU A 27 -56.81 -19.58 4.22
C GLU A 27 -55.61 -20.49 3.92
N TYR A 28 -55.47 -20.87 2.64
CA TYR A 28 -54.29 -21.55 2.11
C TYR A 28 -53.32 -20.50 1.55
N THR A 29 -52.09 -20.47 2.06
CA THR A 29 -51.05 -19.48 1.72
C THR A 29 -50.48 -19.62 0.30
N ASP A 30 -51.06 -20.49 -0.53
CA ASP A 30 -50.53 -20.83 -1.86
C ASP A 30 -50.82 -19.76 -2.94
N SER A 31 -51.43 -18.62 -2.60
CA SER A 31 -52.11 -17.81 -3.61
C SER A 31 -51.72 -16.33 -3.72
N ARG A 32 -50.52 -15.89 -3.28
CA ARG A 32 -50.10 -14.47 -3.52
C ARG A 32 -48.60 -14.15 -3.37
N GLY A 33 -47.74 -14.85 -4.10
CA GLY A 33 -46.35 -14.41 -4.32
C GLY A 33 -45.65 -15.28 -5.36
N GLN A 34 -44.85 -14.68 -6.25
CA GLN A 34 -43.92 -15.46 -7.06
C GLN A 34 -43.02 -16.25 -6.10
N THR A 35 -42.95 -17.56 -6.28
CA THR A 35 -42.10 -18.39 -5.41
C THR A 35 -40.64 -18.04 -5.67
N GLU A 36 -39.78 -18.19 -4.67
CA GLU A 36 -38.33 -17.99 -4.81
C GLU A 36 -37.76 -18.78 -6.01
N SER A 37 -38.31 -19.97 -6.27
CA SER A 37 -38.02 -20.78 -7.45
C SER A 37 -38.32 -20.05 -8.76
N GLN A 38 -39.48 -19.39 -8.88
CA GLN A 38 -39.85 -18.63 -10.07
C GLN A 38 -38.96 -17.40 -10.27
N HIS A 39 -38.54 -16.75 -9.18
CA HIS A 39 -37.60 -15.63 -9.25
C HIS A 39 -36.19 -16.09 -9.67
N LEU A 40 -35.74 -17.25 -9.17
CA LEU A 40 -34.49 -17.87 -9.56
C LEU A 40 -34.52 -18.32 -11.02
N GLU A 41 -35.59 -18.95 -11.48
CA GLU A 41 -35.78 -19.34 -12.89
C GLU A 41 -35.78 -18.13 -13.82
N ALA A 42 -36.44 -17.03 -13.46
CA ALA A 42 -36.40 -15.78 -14.21
C ALA A 42 -34.98 -15.19 -14.27
N SER A 43 -34.22 -15.29 -13.17
CA SER A 43 -32.83 -14.84 -13.10
C SER A 43 -31.90 -15.68 -13.95
N ILE A 44 -32.07 -17.01 -13.93
CA ILE A 44 -31.32 -17.96 -14.77
C ILE A 44 -31.60 -17.66 -16.24
N ALA A 45 -32.87 -17.52 -16.63
CA ALA A 45 -33.25 -17.20 -18.01
C ALA A 45 -32.62 -15.89 -18.51
N ARG A 46 -32.55 -14.87 -17.64
CA ARG A 46 -31.89 -13.58 -17.95
C ARG A 46 -30.38 -13.74 -18.14
N LEU A 47 -29.73 -14.49 -17.25
CA LEU A 47 -28.28 -14.72 -17.31
C LEU A 47 -27.89 -15.55 -18.53
N GLU A 48 -28.66 -16.58 -18.86
CA GLU A 48 -28.45 -17.38 -20.08
C GLU A 48 -28.65 -16.58 -21.35
N ALA A 49 -29.65 -15.69 -21.40
CA ALA A 49 -29.83 -14.78 -22.53
C ALA A 49 -28.63 -13.86 -22.70
N ARG A 50 -28.04 -13.39 -21.59
CA ARG A 50 -26.82 -12.56 -21.62
C ARG A 50 -25.58 -13.36 -22.05
N ILE A 51 -25.44 -14.59 -21.60
CA ILE A 51 -24.36 -15.49 -22.05
C ILE A 51 -24.52 -15.78 -23.55
N ARG A 52 -25.73 -16.01 -24.06
CA ARG A 52 -25.97 -16.20 -25.51
C ARG A 52 -25.61 -14.96 -26.32
N GLN A 53 -25.93 -13.76 -25.82
CA GLN A 53 -25.51 -12.50 -26.45
C GLN A 53 -23.97 -12.35 -26.47
N LEU A 54 -23.29 -12.75 -25.40
CA LEU A 54 -21.83 -12.65 -25.28
C LEU A 54 -21.08 -13.80 -25.98
N GLY A 55 -21.72 -14.97 -26.13
CA GLY A 55 -21.16 -16.16 -26.77
C GLY A 55 -21.43 -16.24 -28.28
N GLY A 56 -22.37 -15.46 -28.81
CA GLY A 56 -22.68 -15.40 -30.25
C GLY A 56 -21.77 -14.47 -31.06
N THR A 57 -20.89 -13.69 -30.42
CA THR A 57 -19.91 -12.85 -31.09
C THR A 57 -18.54 -13.54 -31.15
N LEU A 58 -18.40 -14.50 -32.06
CA LEU A 58 -17.12 -14.82 -32.69
C LEU A 58 -17.18 -14.38 -34.16
N PRO A 59 -17.00 -13.07 -34.39
CA PRO A 59 -16.14 -12.62 -35.46
C PRO A 59 -15.03 -11.77 -34.84
N THR A 60 -13.78 -12.22 -35.05
CA THR A 60 -12.57 -11.39 -35.06
C THR A 60 -12.70 -10.08 -34.30
N SER A 61 -12.69 -10.14 -32.96
CA SER A 61 -12.62 -8.92 -32.16
C SER A 61 -11.42 -8.11 -32.67
N PRO A 62 -11.54 -6.79 -32.85
CA PRO A 62 -10.34 -5.98 -32.90
C PRO A 62 -9.59 -6.32 -31.62
N GLU A 63 -8.28 -6.52 -31.70
CA GLU A 63 -7.45 -6.60 -30.51
C GLU A 63 -7.99 -5.56 -29.54
N VAL A 64 -8.52 -6.02 -28.40
CA VAL A 64 -8.47 -5.21 -27.21
C VAL A 64 -6.98 -5.18 -26.93
N ILE A 65 -6.29 -4.29 -27.66
CA ILE A 65 -5.12 -3.63 -27.20
C ILE A 65 -5.61 -3.11 -25.86
N ILE A 66 -5.24 -3.83 -24.80
CA ILE A 66 -5.12 -3.22 -23.50
C ILE A 66 -4.15 -2.11 -23.80
N HIS A 67 -4.69 -0.94 -24.13
CA HIS A 67 -3.97 0.29 -23.96
C HIS A 67 -3.65 0.24 -22.48
N GLU A 68 -2.42 -0.21 -22.17
CA GLU A 68 -1.72 0.28 -21.00
C GLU A 68 -2.12 1.74 -20.95
N PRO A 69 -2.84 2.18 -19.90
CA PRO A 69 -3.15 3.58 -19.79
C PRO A 69 -1.78 4.22 -19.89
N ARG A 70 -1.58 4.99 -20.97
CA ARG A 70 -0.37 5.74 -21.17
C ARG A 70 -0.42 6.72 -20.01
N LEU A 71 0.21 6.32 -18.90
CA LEU A 71 0.51 7.14 -17.77
C LEU A 71 1.56 8.12 -18.29
N GLU A 72 1.08 9.10 -19.05
CA GLU A 72 1.65 10.44 -19.12
C GLU A 72 1.31 11.22 -17.83
N GLY A 73 1.06 10.50 -16.73
CA GLY A 73 1.24 11.03 -15.38
C GLY A 73 2.70 10.86 -15.03
N GLN A 74 3.37 11.98 -14.71
CA GLN A 74 4.67 11.98 -14.04
C GLN A 74 4.72 10.86 -12.99
N PRO A 75 5.80 10.06 -12.94
CA PRO A 75 5.94 9.04 -11.92
C PRO A 75 5.78 9.71 -10.56
N LEU A 76 4.85 9.21 -9.73
CA LEU A 76 4.76 9.50 -8.29
C LEU A 76 6.18 9.72 -7.77
N GLY A 77 6.48 10.96 -7.38
CA GLY A 77 7.82 11.52 -7.29
C GLY A 77 8.80 10.75 -6.43
N SER A 78 9.30 9.64 -6.95
CA SER A 78 10.48 8.96 -6.47
C SER A 78 11.63 9.50 -7.29
N SER A 79 12.58 10.19 -6.66
CA SER A 79 13.81 10.61 -7.33
C SER A 79 14.56 9.42 -7.95
N PHE A 80 14.22 8.19 -7.54
CA PHE A 80 14.74 6.95 -8.12
C PHE A 80 14.26 6.72 -9.56
N SER A 81 13.05 7.17 -9.94
CA SER A 81 12.56 7.03 -11.32
C SER A 81 13.31 7.92 -12.32
N SER A 82 13.80 9.09 -11.87
CA SER A 82 14.63 10.01 -12.67
C SER A 82 15.95 9.37 -13.14
N TRP A 83 16.42 8.32 -12.44
CA TRP A 83 17.55 7.49 -12.89
C TRP A 83 17.24 6.75 -14.20
N SER A 84 15.98 6.36 -14.40
CA SER A 84 15.53 5.56 -15.55
C SER A 84 15.13 6.37 -16.78
N SER A 85 15.18 7.72 -16.73
CA SER A 85 14.79 8.62 -17.84
C SER A 85 15.65 8.51 -19.11
N ARG A 86 16.58 7.55 -19.19
CA ARG A 86 17.23 7.19 -20.45
C ARG A 86 16.25 6.36 -21.27
N LYS A 87 16.09 6.75 -22.54
CA LYS A 87 15.17 6.20 -23.55
C LYS A 87 15.02 4.67 -23.42
N ARG A 88 13.81 4.19 -23.73
CA ARG A 88 13.38 2.78 -23.88
C ARG A 88 14.34 1.96 -24.77
N ASP A 89 15.53 1.67 -24.28
CA ASP A 89 16.35 0.61 -24.81
C ASP A 89 15.88 -0.66 -24.10
N ARG A 90 15.24 -1.54 -24.89
CA ARG A 90 15.07 -2.94 -24.49
C ARG A 90 16.41 -3.41 -23.92
N PRO A 91 16.47 -4.10 -22.77
CA PRO A 91 17.72 -4.67 -22.30
C PRO A 91 18.27 -5.54 -23.42
N GLN A 92 19.33 -5.09 -24.09
CA GLN A 92 19.91 -5.81 -25.22
C GLN A 92 20.25 -7.21 -24.70
N GLN A 93 19.84 -8.25 -25.42
CA GLN A 93 20.06 -9.66 -25.05
C GLN A 93 21.52 -9.97 -24.61
N SER A 94 22.48 -9.16 -25.07
CA SER A 94 23.89 -9.18 -24.64
C SER A 94 24.11 -8.92 -23.14
N TYR A 95 23.32 -8.05 -22.51
CA TYR A 95 23.42 -7.75 -21.07
C TYR A 95 22.92 -8.89 -20.18
N LEU A 96 21.86 -9.57 -20.60
CA LEU A 96 21.35 -10.76 -19.90
C LEU A 96 22.35 -11.91 -19.96
N GLN A 97 23.09 -12.04 -21.05
CA GLN A 97 24.12 -13.07 -21.19
C GLN A 97 25.32 -12.84 -20.26
N ILE A 98 25.72 -11.59 -20.04
CA ILE A 98 26.75 -11.21 -19.04
C ILE A 98 26.22 -11.40 -17.60
N MET A 99 24.94 -11.14 -17.35
CA MET A 99 24.31 -11.44 -16.05
C MET A 99 24.24 -12.94 -15.72
N LEU A 100 24.52 -13.84 -16.68
CA LEU A 100 24.45 -15.29 -16.48
C LEU A 100 25.83 -15.95 -16.28
N SER A 101 26.94 -15.20 -16.28
CA SER A 101 28.27 -15.73 -15.94
C SER A 101 28.40 -16.08 -14.45
N GLU A 102 29.32 -16.97 -14.09
CA GLU A 102 29.30 -17.76 -12.84
C GLU A 102 29.16 -17.00 -11.51
N ASN A 103 28.27 -17.49 -10.65
CA ASN A 103 28.20 -17.35 -9.19
C ASN A 103 28.24 -15.94 -8.57
N TRP A 104 28.03 -14.87 -9.33
CA TRP A 104 28.00 -13.50 -8.79
C TRP A 104 26.95 -13.28 -7.69
N TRP A 105 25.89 -14.09 -7.66
CA TRP A 105 24.88 -14.05 -6.58
C TRP A 105 25.42 -14.58 -5.25
N GLN A 106 26.59 -15.22 -5.21
CA GLN A 106 27.21 -15.69 -3.98
C GLN A 106 27.98 -14.60 -3.23
N THR A 107 28.35 -13.50 -3.89
CA THR A 107 28.99 -12.36 -3.22
C THR A 107 27.95 -11.44 -2.58
N PRO A 108 28.28 -10.77 -1.44
CA PRO A 108 27.37 -9.82 -0.79
C PRO A 108 27.01 -8.62 -1.68
N VAL A 109 27.97 -8.17 -2.50
CA VAL A 109 27.79 -7.10 -3.47
C VAL A 109 27.99 -7.70 -4.87
N PRO A 110 26.99 -7.61 -5.77
CA PRO A 110 27.13 -8.12 -7.13
C PRO A 110 28.04 -7.19 -7.97
N PRO A 111 28.62 -7.70 -9.07
CA PRO A 111 29.38 -6.88 -10.02
C PRO A 111 28.62 -5.63 -10.45
N GLN A 112 29.34 -4.52 -10.63
CA GLN A 112 28.76 -3.19 -10.82
C GLN A 112 27.77 -3.11 -11.99
N ASN A 113 28.07 -3.80 -13.08
CA ASN A 113 27.19 -3.94 -14.25
C ASN A 113 25.86 -4.63 -13.91
N VAL A 114 25.91 -5.73 -13.14
CA VAL A 114 24.70 -6.47 -12.72
C VAL A 114 23.86 -5.61 -11.77
N ALA A 115 24.52 -4.99 -10.78
CA ALA A 115 23.87 -4.09 -9.84
C ALA A 115 23.12 -2.96 -10.56
N LYS A 116 23.78 -2.26 -11.50
CA LYS A 116 23.16 -1.16 -12.28
C LYS A 116 21.90 -1.60 -13.01
N ILE A 117 21.92 -2.76 -13.64
CA ILE A 117 20.76 -3.24 -14.42
C ILE A 117 19.59 -3.59 -13.51
N LEU A 118 19.84 -4.29 -12.40
CA LEU A 118 18.79 -4.62 -11.44
C LEU A 118 18.21 -3.36 -10.79
N PHE A 119 19.06 -2.37 -10.49
CA PHE A 119 18.63 -1.04 -10.03
C PHE A 119 17.77 -0.32 -11.07
N GLU A 120 18.14 -0.34 -12.35
CA GLU A 120 17.35 0.24 -13.44
C GLU A 120 15.99 -0.45 -13.60
N VAL A 121 15.93 -1.77 -13.48
CA VAL A 121 14.68 -2.52 -13.50
C VAL A 121 13.78 -2.11 -12.34
N PHE A 122 14.33 -2.09 -11.12
CA PHE A 122 13.59 -1.64 -9.95
C PHE A 122 13.13 -0.18 -10.07
N ALA A 123 13.98 0.70 -10.61
CA ALA A 123 13.73 2.14 -10.69
C ALA A 123 12.43 2.51 -11.41
N ARG A 124 12.09 1.76 -12.46
CA ARG A 124 10.88 1.99 -13.26
C ARG A 124 9.59 1.74 -12.47
N HIS A 125 9.66 0.95 -11.40
CA HIS A 125 8.51 0.56 -10.59
C HIS A 125 8.62 1.02 -9.13
N ALA A 126 9.70 1.69 -8.75
CA ALA A 126 10.01 2.01 -7.36
C ALA A 126 8.88 2.80 -6.66
N SER A 127 8.27 3.76 -7.36
CA SER A 127 7.16 4.56 -6.83
C SER A 127 5.90 3.74 -6.54
N GLN A 128 5.64 2.67 -7.31
CA GLN A 128 4.52 1.76 -7.11
C GLN A 128 4.66 0.95 -5.82
N PHE A 129 5.89 0.80 -5.32
CA PHE A 129 6.18 0.08 -4.08
C PHE A 129 6.42 1.00 -2.89
N GLY A 130 6.05 2.29 -3.00
CA GLY A 130 6.27 3.27 -1.94
C GLY A 130 7.75 3.53 -1.65
N PHE A 131 8.60 3.46 -2.68
CA PHE A 131 10.01 3.81 -2.54
C PHE A 131 10.20 5.32 -2.55
N PHE A 132 10.57 5.87 -1.40
CA PHE A 132 10.64 7.32 -1.18
C PHE A 132 12.08 7.86 -1.09
N LEU A 133 13.09 6.99 -1.00
CA LEU A 133 14.49 7.44 -0.87
C LEU A 133 15.03 8.05 -2.18
N ASN A 134 16.04 8.91 -2.05
CA ASN A 134 16.71 9.50 -3.21
C ASN A 134 17.58 8.47 -3.93
N GLY A 135 17.15 8.03 -5.12
CA GLY A 135 17.85 6.99 -5.88
C GLY A 135 19.26 7.32 -6.33
N PRO A 136 19.51 8.50 -6.93
CA PRO A 136 20.87 8.91 -7.30
C PRO A 136 21.85 8.84 -6.12
N ARG A 137 21.42 9.23 -4.91
CA ARG A 137 22.23 9.10 -3.70
C ARG A 137 22.51 7.65 -3.32
N ILE A 138 21.50 6.79 -3.38
CA ILE A 138 21.66 5.36 -3.09
C ILE A 138 22.64 4.72 -4.06
N VAL A 139 22.47 4.99 -5.36
CA VAL A 139 23.38 4.48 -6.41
C VAL A 139 24.82 4.95 -6.16
N ARG A 140 25.01 6.23 -5.83
CA ARG A 140 26.33 6.76 -5.46
C ARG A 140 26.89 6.05 -4.22
N SER A 141 26.05 5.81 -3.21
CA SER A 141 26.48 5.13 -1.97
C SER A 141 26.93 3.69 -2.19
N VAL A 142 26.32 2.98 -3.14
CA VAL A 142 26.65 1.58 -3.47
C VAL A 142 27.99 1.49 -4.21
N PHE A 143 28.29 2.47 -5.06
CA PHE A 143 29.45 2.44 -5.96
C PHE A 143 30.62 3.32 -5.51
N SER A 144 30.53 3.95 -4.34
CA SER A 144 31.55 4.85 -3.82
C SER A 144 32.05 4.33 -2.45
N PRO A 145 33.34 3.94 -2.34
CA PRO A 145 33.89 3.34 -1.12
C PRO A 145 33.94 4.30 0.08
N ASP A 146 34.03 5.62 -0.17
CA ASP A 146 34.12 6.66 0.86
C ASP A 146 32.76 7.25 1.26
N SER A 147 31.68 6.48 1.11
CA SER A 147 30.34 6.99 1.41
C SER A 147 30.14 7.14 2.91
N HIS A 148 30.03 8.39 3.38
CA HIS A 148 29.74 8.72 4.78
C HIS A 148 28.41 8.13 5.31
N CYS A 149 27.47 7.78 4.41
CA CYS A 149 26.24 7.07 4.73
C CYS A 149 26.08 5.88 3.76
N PRO A 150 26.60 4.69 4.11
CA PRO A 150 26.50 3.52 3.25
C PRO A 150 25.06 2.99 3.22
N ILE A 151 24.67 2.42 2.08
CA ILE A 151 23.40 1.69 1.96
C ILE A 151 23.37 0.55 2.98
N SER A 152 22.24 0.34 3.64
CA SER A 152 22.07 -0.80 4.54
C SER A 152 22.08 -2.10 3.72
N PRO A 153 22.72 -3.17 4.21
CA PRO A 153 22.73 -4.45 3.50
C PRO A 153 21.33 -5.00 3.26
N SER A 154 20.40 -4.76 4.18
CA SER A 154 18.99 -5.15 4.02
C SER A 154 18.35 -4.44 2.83
N LEU A 155 18.48 -3.11 2.75
CA LEU A 155 17.89 -2.32 1.68
C LEU A 155 18.50 -2.68 0.32
N LEU A 156 19.83 -2.87 0.26
CA LEU A 156 20.52 -3.29 -0.96
C LEU A 156 19.97 -4.62 -1.48
N ASN A 157 19.90 -5.64 -0.62
CA ASN A 157 19.42 -6.95 -1.03
C ASN A 157 17.94 -6.90 -1.44
N LEU A 158 17.12 -6.03 -0.86
CA LEU A 158 15.73 -5.84 -1.28
C LEU A 158 15.61 -5.17 -2.64
N ILE A 159 16.38 -4.12 -2.92
CA ILE A 159 16.39 -3.48 -4.24
C ILE A 159 16.80 -4.50 -5.31
N LEU A 160 17.83 -5.31 -5.04
CA LEU A 160 18.28 -6.38 -5.93
C LEU A 160 17.22 -7.48 -6.09
N LEU A 161 16.58 -7.90 -5.00
CA LEU A 161 15.48 -8.88 -5.01
C LEU A 161 14.33 -8.40 -5.90
N PHE A 162 13.89 -7.15 -5.75
CA PHE A 162 12.85 -6.59 -6.60
C PHE A 162 13.30 -6.46 -8.05
N GLY A 163 14.55 -6.04 -8.31
CA GLY A 163 15.12 -6.02 -9.65
C GLY A 163 15.08 -7.39 -10.33
N ILE A 164 15.41 -8.46 -9.58
CA ILE A 164 15.32 -9.84 -10.05
C ILE A 164 13.86 -10.23 -10.31
N HIS A 165 12.99 -9.99 -9.34
CA HIS A 165 11.58 -10.38 -9.41
C HIS A 165 10.85 -9.73 -10.59
N LEU A 166 11.10 -8.45 -10.82
CA LEU A 166 10.50 -7.65 -11.89
C LEU A 166 11.17 -7.85 -13.25
N SER A 167 12.32 -8.54 -13.32
CA SER A 167 13.01 -8.79 -14.59
C SER A 167 12.26 -9.76 -15.52
N GLY A 168 11.36 -10.58 -14.97
CA GLY A 168 10.64 -11.62 -15.71
C GLY A 168 11.53 -12.77 -16.23
N SER A 169 12.80 -12.82 -15.83
CA SER A 169 13.74 -13.85 -16.27
C SER A 169 13.72 -15.06 -15.32
N PRO A 170 13.36 -16.26 -15.79
CA PRO A 170 13.25 -17.45 -14.93
C PRO A 170 14.60 -17.84 -14.32
N THR A 171 15.70 -17.59 -15.02
CA THR A 171 17.06 -17.87 -14.53
C THR A 171 17.46 -16.95 -13.38
N LEU A 172 17.05 -15.67 -13.41
CA LEU A 172 17.29 -14.74 -12.31
C LEU A 172 16.35 -15.03 -11.14
N GLN A 173 15.09 -15.33 -11.44
CA GLN A 173 14.08 -15.67 -10.43
C GLN A 173 14.47 -16.92 -9.61
N ALA A 174 15.16 -17.89 -10.21
CA ALA A 174 15.74 -19.03 -9.49
C ALA A 174 16.73 -18.64 -8.37
N ARG A 175 17.19 -17.38 -8.33
CA ARG A 175 18.10 -16.83 -7.31
C ARG A 175 17.40 -15.92 -6.28
N GLU A 176 16.09 -15.70 -6.37
CA GLU A 176 15.34 -14.84 -5.45
C GLU A 176 15.56 -15.23 -3.98
N SER A 177 15.56 -16.54 -3.68
CA SER A 177 15.71 -17.05 -2.31
C SER A 177 17.01 -16.62 -1.65
N VAL A 178 18.09 -16.44 -2.42
CA VAL A 178 19.40 -16.00 -1.92
C VAL A 178 19.32 -14.55 -1.42
N PHE A 179 18.78 -13.64 -2.24
CA PHE A 179 18.66 -12.23 -1.89
C PHE A 179 17.60 -12.00 -0.82
N PHE A 180 16.51 -12.77 -0.85
CA PHE A 180 15.50 -12.78 0.21
C PHE A 180 16.10 -13.21 1.56
N GLY A 181 16.84 -14.31 1.60
CA GLY A 181 17.51 -14.78 2.81
C GLY A 181 18.48 -13.75 3.38
N ARG A 182 19.28 -13.10 2.51
CA ARG A 182 20.20 -12.03 2.92
C ARG A 182 19.50 -10.80 3.43
N ALA A 183 18.41 -10.38 2.80
CA ALA A 183 17.63 -9.22 3.23
C ALA A 183 17.09 -9.40 4.66
N LEU A 184 16.66 -10.63 5.00
CA LEU A 184 16.17 -10.98 6.34
C LEU A 184 17.30 -11.17 7.37
N GLN A 185 18.44 -11.72 6.98
CA GLN A 185 19.59 -11.94 7.87
C GLN A 185 20.41 -10.68 8.12
N SER A 186 20.18 -9.63 7.33
CA SER A 186 20.84 -8.33 7.46
C SER A 186 20.28 -7.55 8.66
N THR A 187 20.50 -8.04 9.87
CA THR A 187 20.24 -7.32 11.11
C THR A 187 21.39 -6.35 11.34
N ALA A 188 21.34 -5.19 10.67
CA ALA A 188 22.30 -4.14 10.96
C ALA A 188 22.04 -3.59 12.38
N PRO A 189 23.08 -3.26 13.17
CA PRO A 189 22.88 -2.48 14.38
C PRO A 189 22.10 -1.22 13.99
N LEU A 190 21.08 -0.86 14.78
CA LEU A 190 20.21 0.30 14.56
C LEU A 190 21.00 1.59 14.69
N GLN A 191 21.89 1.83 13.74
CA GLN A 191 22.57 3.09 13.62
C GLN A 191 21.51 4.11 13.21
N PRO A 192 21.44 5.25 13.89
CA PRO A 192 20.43 6.25 13.65
C PRO A 192 20.27 6.67 12.17
N TYR A 193 21.36 6.70 11.40
CA TYR A 193 21.37 7.05 9.98
C TYR A 193 20.80 5.96 9.06
N GLN A 194 20.79 4.70 9.50
CA GLN A 194 20.18 3.59 8.76
C GLN A 194 18.71 3.38 9.12
N MET A 195 18.18 4.10 10.10
CA MET A 195 16.80 3.90 10.56
C MET A 195 15.77 4.16 9.47
N ILE A 196 15.94 5.24 8.68
CA ILE A 196 15.08 5.53 7.53
C ILE A 196 15.19 4.41 6.48
N GLN A 197 16.41 3.94 6.22
CA GLN A 197 16.64 2.83 5.28
C GLN A 197 16.02 1.52 5.78
N ASN A 198 16.06 1.25 7.09
CA ASN A 198 15.47 0.07 7.69
C ASN A 198 13.95 0.11 7.61
N ILE A 199 13.32 1.26 7.84
CA ILE A 199 11.87 1.37 7.68
C ILE A 199 11.48 1.24 6.20
N GLN A 200 12.27 1.79 5.26
CA GLN A 200 12.08 1.53 3.81
C GLN A 200 12.21 0.03 3.51
N SER A 201 13.17 -0.67 4.13
CA SER A 201 13.33 -2.13 3.98
C SER A 201 12.10 -2.90 4.48
N GLU A 202 11.57 -2.57 5.66
CA GLU A 202 10.36 -3.20 6.20
C GLU A 202 9.14 -2.95 5.27
N ALA A 203 9.00 -1.73 4.74
CA ALA A 203 7.96 -1.41 3.77
C ALA A 203 8.10 -2.22 2.46
N LEU A 204 9.32 -2.34 1.92
CA LEU A 204 9.57 -3.15 0.72
C LEU A 204 9.37 -4.65 0.99
N LEU A 205 9.77 -5.16 2.15
CA LEU A 205 9.51 -6.55 2.55
C LEU A 205 8.02 -6.84 2.61
N ALA A 206 7.23 -5.92 3.16
CA ALA A 206 5.78 -6.05 3.14
C ALA A 206 5.24 -6.17 1.70
N GLN A 207 5.65 -5.27 0.80
CA GLN A 207 5.25 -5.31 -0.60
C GLN A 207 5.66 -6.61 -1.31
N TYR A 208 6.82 -7.17 -0.95
CA TYR A 208 7.25 -8.46 -1.48
C TYR A 208 6.35 -9.61 -0.98
N PHE A 209 6.06 -9.68 0.33
CA PHE A 209 5.16 -10.69 0.87
C PHE A 209 3.75 -10.61 0.29
N LEU A 210 3.26 -9.40 0.02
CA LEU A 210 1.96 -9.19 -0.61
C LEU A 210 1.88 -9.80 -2.00
N ARG A 211 2.90 -9.58 -2.84
CA ARG A 211 2.94 -10.20 -4.17
C ARG A 211 3.03 -11.72 -4.12
N GLN A 212 3.62 -12.26 -3.07
CA GLN A 212 3.66 -13.70 -2.84
C GLN A 212 2.38 -14.26 -2.17
N GLY A 213 1.36 -13.43 -1.93
CA GLY A 213 0.12 -13.84 -1.26
C GLY A 213 0.27 -14.13 0.25
N ARG A 214 1.40 -13.74 0.85
CA ARG A 214 1.74 -13.98 2.25
C ARG A 214 1.27 -12.83 3.14
N PHE A 215 -0.05 -12.65 3.23
CA PHE A 215 -0.68 -11.46 3.82
C PHE A 215 -0.37 -11.24 5.31
N LEU A 216 -0.32 -12.31 6.12
CA LEU A 216 -0.01 -12.19 7.55
C LEU A 216 1.41 -11.65 7.79
N GLU A 217 2.37 -12.14 7.01
CA GLU A 217 3.76 -11.68 7.10
C GLU A 217 3.90 -10.27 6.57
N ALA A 218 3.19 -9.93 5.50
CA ALA A 218 3.11 -8.55 5.03
C ALA A 218 2.60 -7.60 6.13
N MET A 219 1.49 -7.95 6.78
CA MET A 219 0.90 -7.13 7.84
C MET A 219 1.86 -6.98 9.03
N HIS A 220 2.54 -8.06 9.42
CA HIS A 220 3.58 -7.99 10.45
C HIS A 220 4.69 -6.98 10.09
N ARG A 221 5.16 -6.99 8.84
CA ARG A 221 6.20 -6.05 8.36
C ARG A 221 5.71 -4.61 8.31
N ILE A 222 4.46 -4.38 7.88
CA ILE A 222 3.83 -3.05 7.90
C ILE A 222 3.72 -2.53 9.34
N ASN A 223 3.30 -3.36 10.28
CA ASN A 223 3.18 -2.98 11.69
C ASN A 223 4.53 -2.65 12.31
N THR A 224 5.57 -3.40 11.96
CA THR A 224 6.96 -3.07 12.32
C THR A 224 7.37 -1.72 11.75
N ALA A 225 7.14 -1.47 10.45
CA ALA A 225 7.46 -0.19 9.82
C ALA A 225 6.70 0.98 10.47
N ALA A 226 5.40 0.81 10.76
CA ALA A 226 4.58 1.79 11.45
C ALA A 226 5.13 2.07 12.85
N SER A 227 5.39 1.03 13.64
CA SER A 227 5.93 1.15 15.01
C SER A 227 7.28 1.87 15.04
N LEU A 228 8.18 1.54 14.12
CA LEU A 228 9.48 2.21 13.97
C LEU A 228 9.30 3.68 13.57
N SER A 229 8.37 3.99 12.66
CA SER A 229 8.08 5.36 12.25
C SER A 229 7.55 6.22 13.41
N ILE A 230 6.72 5.64 14.28
CA ILE A 230 6.19 6.30 15.47
C ILE A 230 7.28 6.45 16.54
N GLY A 231 8.06 5.40 16.78
CA GLY A 231 9.17 5.40 17.73
C GLY A 231 10.27 6.41 17.38
N CYS A 232 10.47 6.67 16.09
CA CYS A 232 11.34 7.74 15.57
C CYS A 232 10.67 9.11 15.47
N SER A 233 9.42 9.24 15.93
CA SER A 233 8.64 10.47 15.85
C SER A 233 8.56 11.06 14.45
N LEU A 234 8.47 10.19 13.42
CA LEU A 234 8.24 10.62 12.04
C LEU A 234 6.83 11.18 11.83
N HIS A 235 5.90 10.89 12.74
CA HIS A 235 4.53 11.40 12.75
C HIS A 235 4.40 12.85 13.27
N ARG A 236 5.50 13.47 13.76
CA ARG A 236 5.51 14.83 14.31
C ARG A 236 6.58 15.70 13.67
N LEU A 237 6.20 16.92 13.26
CA LEU A 237 7.12 17.89 12.65
C LEU A 237 7.80 18.77 13.71
N GLN A 238 7.11 19.10 14.81
CA GLN A 238 7.61 19.93 15.90
C GLN A 238 7.74 19.13 17.20
N TYR A 239 8.92 19.18 17.83
CA TYR A 239 9.15 18.63 19.17
C TYR A 239 9.01 19.75 20.21
N PRO A 240 8.17 19.61 21.24
CA PRO A 240 8.34 20.38 22.46
C PRO A 240 9.65 19.93 23.11
N HIS A 241 10.50 20.88 23.46
CA HIS A 241 11.91 20.76 23.83
C HIS A 241 12.20 19.91 25.10
N THR A 242 11.21 19.24 25.70
CA THR A 242 11.28 18.84 27.13
C THR A 242 11.19 17.33 27.40
N GLU A 243 10.88 16.47 26.43
CA GLU A 243 10.73 15.02 26.67
C GLU A 243 11.62 14.16 25.75
N ARG A 244 12.88 13.97 26.15
CA ARG A 244 13.79 12.99 25.54
C ARG A 244 13.34 11.56 25.89
N LYS A 245 12.77 10.83 24.92
CA LYS A 245 12.60 9.36 25.02
C LYS A 245 13.89 8.63 24.62
N ALA A 246 14.01 7.37 25.05
CA ALA A 246 15.19 6.48 24.94
C ALA A 246 15.75 6.22 23.52
N TYR A 247 15.08 6.68 22.46
CA TYR A 247 15.52 6.60 21.07
C TYR A 247 15.98 7.95 20.50
N ALA A 248 16.33 8.90 21.36
CA ALA A 248 16.84 10.20 20.94
C ALA A 248 18.09 10.04 20.07
N LEU A 249 18.00 10.55 18.84
CA LEU A 249 19.08 10.56 17.87
C LEU A 249 20.27 11.38 18.43
N PRO A 250 21.52 10.88 18.41
CA PRO A 250 22.70 11.63 18.89
C PRO A 250 22.98 12.92 18.12
N SER A 251 23.85 13.78 18.66
CA SER A 251 24.22 15.09 18.10
C SER A 251 24.85 15.00 16.71
N THR A 252 24.44 15.90 15.82
CA THR A 252 24.89 16.02 14.42
C THR A 252 26.36 16.37 14.30
N ARG A 253 27.09 15.78 13.35
CA ARG A 253 28.52 15.99 13.10
C ARG A 253 28.82 16.82 11.86
N ASP A 254 27.96 16.83 10.83
CA ASP A 254 28.17 17.60 9.58
C ASP A 254 26.94 18.44 9.14
N ALA A 255 27.14 19.44 8.28
CA ALA A 255 26.07 20.31 7.75
C ALA A 255 25.00 19.55 6.94
N ILE A 256 25.38 18.45 6.30
CA ILE A 256 24.44 17.53 5.63
C ILE A 256 23.72 16.66 6.66
N GLU A 257 24.37 16.29 7.77
CA GLU A 257 23.75 15.60 8.89
C GLU A 257 22.81 16.51 9.70
N GLN A 258 23.10 17.81 9.75
CA GLN A 258 22.19 18.90 10.17
C GLN A 258 21.02 19.09 9.21
N GLY A 259 21.20 18.66 7.95
CA GLY A 259 20.12 18.59 6.97
C GLY A 259 19.35 17.26 7.02
N GLU A 260 19.96 16.19 7.53
CA GLU A 260 19.37 14.83 7.70
C GLU A 260 18.86 14.55 9.13
N ARG A 261 19.11 15.45 10.07
CA ARG A 261 18.49 15.55 11.39
C ARG A 261 17.98 16.96 11.55
N VAL A 262 16.74 17.11 12.03
CA VAL A 262 16.19 18.43 12.37
C VAL A 262 17.03 19.03 13.49
N ASN A 263 17.92 19.96 13.15
CA ASN A 263 18.37 20.96 14.09
C ASN A 263 17.48 22.19 13.86
N GLU A 264 16.89 22.70 14.94
CA GLU A 264 15.89 23.77 15.08
C GLU A 264 16.13 25.07 14.28
N SER A 265 17.26 25.26 13.61
CA SER A 265 17.62 26.54 12.98
C SER A 265 17.59 26.56 11.45
N THR A 266 17.56 25.42 10.76
CA THR A 266 17.36 25.42 9.28
C THR A 266 16.70 24.12 8.83
N PRO A 267 15.43 24.12 8.39
CA PRO A 267 14.86 22.96 7.73
C PRO A 267 15.57 22.79 6.39
N SER A 268 16.53 21.86 6.30
CA SER A 268 16.97 21.40 4.99
C SER A 268 15.75 20.72 4.34
N SER A 269 15.17 21.41 3.36
CA SER A 269 13.93 21.04 2.69
C SER A 269 13.90 19.56 2.31
N SER A 270 15.01 19.07 1.76
CA SER A 270 15.22 17.71 1.25
C SER A 270 14.91 16.56 2.23
N LEU A 271 15.09 16.74 3.55
CA LEU A 271 14.86 15.66 4.50
C LEU A 271 13.43 15.67 5.08
N CYS A 272 12.89 16.85 5.37
CA CYS A 272 11.48 16.99 5.75
C CYS A 272 10.59 16.29 4.72
N ILE A 273 10.93 16.41 3.44
CA ILE A 273 10.32 15.71 2.30
C ILE A 273 10.30 14.20 2.49
N LEU A 274 11.48 13.60 2.70
CA LEU A 274 11.63 12.15 2.81
C LEU A 274 10.81 11.63 4.00
N ARG A 275 10.81 12.33 5.13
CA ARG A 275 10.04 11.96 6.33
C ARG A 275 8.54 12.02 6.10
N VAL A 276 8.06 13.10 5.48
CA VAL A 276 6.64 13.29 5.15
C VAL A 276 6.17 12.21 4.19
N ASN A 277 6.85 12.03 3.05
CA ASN A 277 6.48 11.03 2.04
C ASN A 277 6.52 9.61 2.59
N MET A 278 7.54 9.29 3.37
CA MET A 278 7.69 8.01 4.03
C MET A 278 6.53 7.70 4.97
N PHE A 279 6.24 8.61 5.90
CA PHE A 279 5.19 8.40 6.90
C PHE A 279 3.84 8.18 6.22
N TRP A 280 3.49 9.02 5.25
CA TRP A 280 2.22 8.89 4.52
C TRP A 280 2.14 7.63 3.67
N SER A 281 3.23 7.18 3.07
CA SER A 281 3.26 5.92 2.31
C SER A 281 3.02 4.70 3.20
N ILE A 282 3.64 4.68 4.39
CA ILE A 282 3.47 3.60 5.37
C ILE A 282 2.06 3.61 5.95
N LEU A 283 1.57 4.78 6.33
CA LEU A 283 0.22 4.94 6.88
C LEU A 283 -0.85 4.52 5.87
N ALA A 284 -0.77 5.00 4.62
CA ALA A 284 -1.72 4.63 3.57
C ALA A 284 -1.74 3.12 3.33
N SER A 285 -0.55 2.50 3.29
CA SER A 285 -0.43 1.03 3.18
C SER A 285 -1.10 0.35 4.37
N HIS A 286 -0.76 0.75 5.60
CA HIS A 286 -1.36 0.19 6.82
C HIS A 286 -2.89 0.28 6.80
N LYS A 287 -3.46 1.44 6.46
CA LYS A 287 -4.91 1.66 6.38
C LYS A 287 -5.59 0.71 5.38
N ILE A 288 -5.04 0.57 4.17
CA ILE A 288 -5.59 -0.34 3.14
C ILE A 288 -5.50 -1.80 3.60
N PHE A 289 -4.39 -2.20 4.19
CA PHE A 289 -4.21 -3.58 4.63
C PHE A 289 -5.01 -3.94 5.87
N SER A 290 -5.25 -3.00 6.78
CA SER A 290 -6.20 -3.17 7.88
C SER A 290 -7.59 -3.53 7.36
N VAL A 291 -8.04 -2.89 6.27
CA VAL A 291 -9.33 -3.26 5.64
C VAL A 291 -9.29 -4.67 5.06
N ILE A 292 -8.29 -4.97 4.24
CA ILE A 292 -8.16 -6.27 3.56
C ILE A 292 -8.13 -7.41 4.58
N MET A 293 -7.43 -7.21 5.70
CA MET A 293 -7.24 -8.22 6.74
C MET A 293 -8.32 -8.19 7.82
N GLN A 294 -9.30 -7.29 7.71
CA GLN A 294 -10.32 -7.04 8.76
C GLN A 294 -9.70 -6.80 10.14
N TRP A 295 -8.57 -6.08 10.17
CA TRP A 295 -7.85 -5.80 11.40
C TRP A 295 -8.60 -4.74 12.25
N PRO A 296 -8.58 -4.83 13.59
CA PRO A 296 -9.28 -3.87 14.44
C PRO A 296 -8.79 -2.43 14.24
N SER A 297 -9.73 -1.48 14.11
CA SER A 297 -9.40 -0.06 13.88
C SER A 297 -8.78 0.64 15.09
N SER A 298 -8.83 0.06 16.28
CA SER A 298 -8.41 0.70 17.53
C SER A 298 -6.94 1.14 17.51
N VAL A 299 -6.08 0.40 16.81
CA VAL A 299 -4.67 0.78 16.60
C VAL A 299 -4.57 1.98 15.66
N SER A 300 -5.43 2.04 14.65
CA SER A 300 -5.52 3.16 13.70
C SER A 300 -6.05 4.44 14.33
N ASP A 301 -7.07 4.33 15.18
CA ASP A 301 -7.71 5.49 15.83
C ASP A 301 -6.73 6.22 16.76
N ILE A 302 -5.92 5.48 17.53
CA ILE A 302 -4.86 6.05 18.40
C ILE A 302 -3.80 6.79 17.57
N LEU A 303 -3.50 6.29 16.37
CA LEU A 303 -2.54 6.92 15.48
C LEU A 303 -3.09 8.21 14.88
N ASP A 304 -4.34 8.18 14.40
CA ASP A 304 -4.98 9.33 13.76
C ASP A 304 -5.05 10.56 14.68
N GLU A 305 -5.15 10.37 15.99
CA GLU A 305 -5.17 11.45 16.98
C GLU A 305 -3.80 12.10 17.25
N GLN A 306 -2.70 11.47 16.84
CA GLN A 306 -1.32 11.92 17.15
C GLN A 306 -0.54 12.42 15.94
N ILE A 307 -1.13 12.37 14.74
CA ILE A 307 -0.47 12.76 13.49
C ILE A 307 -0.45 14.29 13.36
N ASP A 308 0.74 14.87 13.40
CA ASP A 308 1.01 16.31 13.27
C ASP A 308 1.87 16.63 12.03
N ILE A 309 2.21 15.63 11.23
CA ILE A 309 2.96 15.82 9.98
C ILE A 309 2.01 16.35 8.89
N PRO A 310 2.37 17.42 8.14
CA PRO A 310 1.52 17.96 7.09
C PRO A 310 1.39 16.99 5.91
N TRP A 311 0.41 17.24 5.04
CA TRP A 311 0.21 16.47 3.81
C TRP A 311 1.47 16.51 2.91
N PRO A 312 1.81 15.39 2.24
CA PRO A 312 2.95 15.35 1.33
C PRO A 312 2.70 16.23 0.11
N LEU A 313 3.75 16.89 -0.39
CA LEU A 313 3.72 17.64 -1.64
C LEU A 313 4.25 16.78 -2.78
N ASP A 314 4.03 17.22 -4.02
CA ASP A 314 4.72 16.63 -5.17
C ASP A 314 6.22 16.95 -5.10
N MET A 315 7.06 16.02 -5.58
CA MET A 315 8.51 16.14 -5.54
C MET A 315 9.04 17.41 -6.23
N GLU A 316 8.32 17.92 -7.22
CA GLU A 316 8.67 19.15 -7.95
C GLU A 316 8.51 20.40 -7.10
N VAL A 317 7.44 20.47 -6.31
CA VAL A 317 7.19 21.56 -5.35
C VAL A 317 8.29 21.58 -4.29
N TYR A 318 8.69 20.39 -3.88
CA TYR A 318 9.77 20.16 -2.95
C TYR A 318 11.16 20.54 -3.48
N GLU A 319 11.45 20.23 -4.74
CA GLU A 319 12.68 20.64 -5.44
C GLU A 319 12.78 22.17 -5.61
N SER A 320 11.65 22.86 -5.66
CA SER A 320 11.59 24.33 -5.65
C SER A 320 11.91 24.97 -4.28
N GLY A 321 12.16 24.15 -3.25
CA GLY A 321 12.54 24.59 -1.91
C GLY A 321 11.36 24.87 -0.98
N ILE A 322 10.12 24.64 -1.43
CA ILE A 322 8.91 24.79 -0.61
C ILE A 322 8.80 23.61 0.36
N VAL A 323 8.66 23.91 1.64
CA VAL A 323 8.43 22.90 2.69
C VAL A 323 7.05 23.15 3.29
N PRO A 324 6.18 22.13 3.39
CA PRO A 324 4.87 22.29 3.98
C PRO A 324 5.04 22.57 5.46
N ILE A 325 4.43 23.65 5.91
CA ILE A 325 4.39 24.05 7.31
C ILE A 325 3.02 23.63 7.82
N ASN A 326 2.99 22.89 8.92
CA ASN A 326 1.75 22.72 9.67
C ASN A 326 1.64 23.91 10.64
N PRO A 327 0.66 24.83 10.49
CA PRO A 327 0.45 25.87 11.47
C PRO A 327 0.18 25.22 12.84
N GLN A 328 0.84 25.75 13.88
CA GLN A 328 0.93 25.12 15.20
C GLN A 328 -0.42 24.62 15.71
N ARG A 329 -0.47 23.33 16.12
CA ARG A 329 -1.56 22.63 16.84
C ARG A 329 -2.71 22.02 16.04
N LEU A 330 -2.61 21.86 14.72
CA LEU A 330 -3.59 21.09 13.96
C LEU A 330 -3.10 19.66 13.72
N TRP A 331 -3.73 18.68 14.38
CA TRP A 331 -3.54 17.26 14.08
C TRP A 331 -4.06 16.98 12.67
N THR A 332 -3.17 16.74 11.70
CA THR A 332 -3.48 16.71 10.27
C THR A 332 -4.61 15.75 9.92
N MET A 333 -4.57 14.54 10.47
CA MET A 333 -5.58 13.51 10.19
C MET A 333 -6.93 13.87 10.85
N LYS A 334 -6.90 14.30 12.11
CA LYS A 334 -8.11 14.71 12.83
C LYS A 334 -8.78 15.90 12.16
N ALA A 335 -8.01 16.92 11.77
CA ALA A 335 -8.52 18.08 11.05
C ALA A 335 -9.19 17.68 9.73
N PHE A 336 -8.59 16.75 8.98
CA PHE A 336 -9.18 16.24 7.74
C PHE A 336 -10.47 15.45 7.97
N ILE A 337 -10.54 14.64 9.04
CA ILE A 337 -11.74 13.87 9.38
C ILE A 337 -12.88 14.78 9.84
N ASP A 338 -12.57 15.78 10.66
CA ASP A 338 -13.54 16.68 11.26
C ASP A 338 -14.05 17.71 10.23
N ASP A 339 -13.17 18.22 9.36
CA ASP A 339 -13.53 19.13 8.28
C ASP A 339 -12.66 18.89 7.02
N PRO A 340 -13.12 18.03 6.09
CA PRO A 340 -12.41 17.73 4.87
C PRO A 340 -12.16 18.97 3.98
N MET A 341 -13.02 19.99 4.07
CA MET A 341 -13.00 21.14 3.17
C MET A 341 -12.02 22.23 3.61
N SER A 342 -11.77 22.39 4.91
CA SER A 342 -10.73 23.31 5.41
C SER A 342 -9.31 22.76 5.29
N SER A 343 -9.16 21.45 5.07
CA SER A 343 -7.86 20.78 4.88
C SER A 343 -7.20 21.03 3.51
N ASN A 344 -7.81 21.85 2.64
CA ASN A 344 -7.30 22.25 1.32
C ASN A 344 -6.14 23.26 1.39
N VAL A 345 -5.20 23.06 2.31
CA VAL A 345 -3.94 23.81 2.37
C VAL A 345 -3.11 23.47 1.13
N GLU A 346 -2.34 24.43 0.60
CA GLU A 346 -1.39 24.23 -0.50
C GLU A 346 -0.56 22.96 -0.25
N GLY A 347 -0.77 21.94 -1.10
CA GLY A 347 -0.16 20.62 -0.94
C GLY A 347 -1.07 19.43 -0.72
N ALA A 348 -2.31 19.66 -0.32
CA ALA A 348 -3.27 18.59 -0.01
C ALA A 348 -3.76 17.78 -1.24
N ASN A 349 -3.23 18.09 -2.43
CA ASN A 349 -3.61 17.54 -3.73
C ASN A 349 -2.52 16.68 -4.39
N SER A 350 -1.35 16.48 -3.77
CA SER A 350 -0.36 15.55 -4.32
C SER A 350 -0.95 14.14 -4.45
N CYS A 351 -0.43 13.35 -5.38
CA CYS A 351 -0.94 11.99 -5.60
C CYS A 351 -0.83 11.14 -4.31
N LEU A 352 0.24 11.31 -3.54
CA LEU A 352 0.41 10.60 -2.27
C LEU A 352 -0.54 11.12 -1.19
N ALA A 353 -0.82 12.43 -1.13
CA ALA A 353 -1.78 13.00 -0.19
C ALA A 353 -3.19 12.47 -0.48
N GLN A 354 -3.60 12.47 -1.76
CA GLN A 354 -4.89 11.94 -2.19
C GLN A 354 -5.00 10.44 -1.90
N TYR A 355 -3.95 9.67 -2.17
CA TYR A 355 -3.91 8.24 -1.88
C TYR A 355 -4.04 7.97 -0.37
N ALA A 356 -3.32 8.70 0.47
CA ALA A 356 -3.41 8.57 1.92
C ALA A 356 -4.78 8.96 2.47
N LYS A 357 -5.37 10.07 1.99
CA LYS A 357 -6.74 10.47 2.32
C LYS A 357 -7.75 9.39 1.95
N ALA A 358 -7.66 8.88 0.72
CA ALA A 358 -8.54 7.82 0.24
C ALA A 358 -8.41 6.53 1.07
N ALA A 359 -7.18 6.13 1.41
CA ALA A 359 -6.91 4.97 2.26
C ALA A 359 -7.54 5.14 3.65
N SER A 360 -7.40 6.31 4.28
CA SER A 360 -8.02 6.59 5.58
C SER A 360 -9.54 6.59 5.53
N LEU A 361 -10.14 7.21 4.50
CA LEU A 361 -11.59 7.19 4.32
C LEU A 361 -12.12 5.77 4.07
N PHE A 362 -11.40 4.98 3.28
CA PHE A 362 -11.75 3.59 2.97
C PHE A 362 -11.73 2.70 4.22
N GLU A 363 -10.72 2.85 5.07
CA GLU A 363 -10.68 2.17 6.36
C GLU A 363 -11.87 2.54 7.25
N ARG A 364 -12.12 3.84 7.41
CA ARG A 364 -13.21 4.33 8.26
C ARG A 364 -14.58 3.88 7.76
N ALA A 365 -14.80 3.91 6.45
CA ALA A 365 -16.03 3.41 5.83
C ALA A 365 -16.23 1.91 6.10
N SER A 366 -15.15 1.11 5.96
CA SER A 366 -15.16 -0.31 6.27
C SER A 366 -15.50 -0.60 7.74
N HIS A 367 -14.94 0.20 8.66
CA HIS A 367 -15.22 0.07 10.09
C HIS A 367 -16.68 0.38 10.45
N ILE A 368 -17.23 1.47 9.90
CA ILE A 368 -18.64 1.86 10.09
C ILE A 368 -19.58 0.80 9.49
N GLY A 369 -19.24 0.27 8.30
CA GLY A 369 -19.99 -0.80 7.65
C GLY A 369 -20.01 -2.08 8.47
N GLY A 370 -18.84 -2.51 9.00
CA GLY A 370 -18.74 -3.70 9.83
C GLY A 370 -19.55 -3.62 11.13
N HIS A 371 -19.60 -2.44 11.78
CA HIS A 371 -20.43 -2.21 12.97
C HIS A 371 -21.94 -2.31 12.71
N ARG A 372 -22.40 -1.93 11.51
CA ARG A 372 -23.81 -2.04 11.15
C ARG A 372 -24.26 -3.47 10.86
N ILE A 373 -23.35 -4.34 10.44
CA ILE A 373 -23.65 -5.75 10.12
C ILE A 373 -23.65 -6.61 11.41
N SER A 374 -22.88 -6.24 12.43
CA SER A 374 -22.85 -6.98 13.71
C SER A 374 -24.00 -6.65 14.66
N THR A 375 -24.72 -5.54 14.39
CA THR A 375 -25.83 -5.05 15.23
C THR A 375 -27.21 -5.28 14.61
N SER A 376 -27.28 -5.80 13.40
CA SER A 376 -28.48 -6.30 12.71
C SER A 376 -28.53 -7.82 12.74
#